data_AF-T1GIJ2-F1
#
_entry.id   AF-T1GIJ2-F1
#
_cell.length_a   1.000
_cell.length_b   1.000
_cell.length_c   1.000
_cell.angle_alpha   90.00
_cell.angle_beta   90.00
_cell.angle_gamma   90.00
#
_symmetry.space_group_name_H-M   'P 1'
#
loop_
_entity.id
_entity.type
_entity.pdbx_description
1 polymer ?
#
loop_
_entity_poly.entity_id
_entity_poly.type
_entity_poly.pdbx_seq_one_letter_code
_entity_poly.pdbx_strand_id
1 'polypeptide(L)'
;MHRDKNGAESNTLLGGLLCRQQKCSGIVIPKDCSILPQWQCVQCGRCTDHSKMSKYQEFALNAINLKMANSTIPEMITFLNDVAPKLCPKSNYIIMEAKLNIIWKMQKNREEYDQEFQRQKLKYCEDIMLVLEKLKAGECTLKTLLVEEIRETEKLLK
;
A
#
# COMPACT_ATOMS: atom_id res chain seq x y z
N MET A 1 22.65 0.23 19.81
CA MET A 1 21.69 0.05 18.69
C MET A 1 22.10 -1.16 17.87
N HIS A 2 21.48 -2.32 18.10
CA HIS A 2 21.66 -3.48 17.24
C HIS A 2 20.95 -3.21 15.91
N ARG A 3 21.72 -3.06 14.83
CA ARG A 3 21.19 -3.18 13.46
C ARG A 3 20.89 -4.65 13.25
N ASP A 4 19.60 -4.99 13.18
CA ASP A 4 19.16 -6.32 12.80
C ASP A 4 19.75 -6.68 11.43
N LYS A 5 20.63 -7.68 11.41
CA LYS A 5 21.22 -8.29 10.22
C LYS A 5 20.24 -9.22 9.48
N ASN A 6 18.92 -9.05 9.68
CA ASN A 6 17.87 -9.78 8.98
C ASN A 6 17.09 -8.80 8.11
N GLY A 7 17.79 -8.25 7.10
CA GLY A 7 17.34 -7.19 6.19
C GLY A 7 16.28 -7.60 5.17
N ALA A 8 15.17 -8.19 5.60
CA ALA A 8 13.99 -8.43 4.78
C ALA A 8 12.78 -7.72 5.42
N GLU A 9 12.63 -6.42 5.10
CA GLU A 9 11.43 -5.59 5.27
C GLU A 9 10.48 -5.91 6.46
N SER A 10 10.91 -6.05 7.72
CA SER A 10 10.02 -6.15 8.91
C SER A 10 8.71 -6.98 8.75
N ASN A 11 8.68 -7.99 7.86
CA ASN A 11 7.45 -8.62 7.33
C ASN A 11 6.32 -7.68 6.83
N THR A 12 6.59 -6.41 6.53
CA THR A 12 5.61 -5.43 6.02
C THR A 12 5.39 -5.54 4.52
N LEU A 13 6.41 -6.00 3.78
CA LEU A 13 6.39 -6.19 2.33
C LEU A 13 6.09 -4.88 1.57
N LEU A 14 6.51 -3.74 2.11
CA LEU A 14 6.25 -2.41 1.55
C LEU A 14 6.85 -2.25 0.15
N GLY A 15 8.07 -2.74 -0.07
CA GLY A 15 8.72 -2.78 -1.38
C GLY A 15 8.42 -4.05 -2.18
N GLY A 16 7.63 -4.97 -1.63
CA GLY A 16 7.31 -6.25 -2.26
C GLY A 16 6.52 -6.09 -3.56
N LEU A 17 6.81 -6.94 -4.55
CA LEU A 17 6.12 -7.00 -5.85
C LEU A 17 5.52 -8.40 -6.06
N LEU A 18 4.54 -8.54 -6.95
CA LEU A 18 3.96 -9.86 -7.24
C LEU A 18 4.92 -10.73 -8.05
N CYS A 19 5.01 -12.01 -7.71
CA CYS A 19 5.74 -12.98 -8.51
C CYS A 19 5.07 -13.19 -9.86
N ARG A 20 5.85 -13.12 -10.94
CA ARG A 20 5.37 -13.35 -12.31
C ARG A 20 5.63 -14.77 -12.83
N GLN A 21 6.06 -15.68 -11.96
CA GLN A 21 6.20 -17.09 -12.30
C GLN A 21 4.83 -17.73 -12.48
N GLN A 22 4.67 -18.56 -13.52
CA GLN A 22 3.44 -19.33 -13.71
C GLN A 22 3.10 -20.14 -12.46
N LYS A 23 1.83 -20.10 -12.06
CA LYS A 23 1.29 -20.79 -10.86
C LYS A 23 1.94 -20.37 -9.53
N CYS A 24 2.52 -19.17 -9.45
CA CYS A 24 3.01 -18.59 -8.20
C CYS A 24 2.24 -17.31 -7.85
N SER A 25 1.70 -17.25 -6.64
CA SER A 25 1.05 -16.07 -6.05
C SER A 25 1.95 -15.36 -5.02
N GLY A 26 3.23 -15.73 -4.97
CA GLY A 26 4.17 -15.24 -3.97
C GLY A 26 4.58 -13.79 -4.20
N ILE A 27 5.31 -13.24 -3.24
CA ILE A 27 5.83 -11.88 -3.28
C ILE A 27 7.33 -11.93 -3.53
N VAL A 28 7.83 -11.00 -4.33
CA VAL A 28 9.24 -10.82 -4.64
C VAL A 28 9.75 -9.62 -3.87
N ILE A 29 10.85 -9.81 -3.15
CA ILE A 29 11.52 -8.76 -2.35
C ILE A 29 13.01 -8.69 -2.71
N PRO A 30 13.68 -7.54 -2.49
CA PRO A 30 15.14 -7.47 -2.56
C PRO A 30 15.80 -8.44 -1.57
N LYS A 31 16.85 -9.15 -1.99
CA LYS A 31 17.61 -10.05 -1.09
C LYS A 31 18.50 -9.29 -0.11
N ASP A 32 18.87 -8.07 -0.47
CA ASP A 32 19.77 -7.21 0.29
C ASP A 32 19.47 -5.73 0.01
N CYS A 33 20.16 -4.84 0.73
CA CYS A 33 20.04 -3.38 0.59
C CYS A 33 21.10 -2.78 -0.35
N SER A 34 21.66 -3.56 -1.28
CA SER A 34 22.57 -3.00 -2.29
C SER A 34 21.82 -2.07 -3.26
N ILE A 35 22.56 -1.36 -4.11
CA ILE A 35 21.97 -0.42 -5.09
C ILE A 35 21.21 -1.18 -6.19
N LEU A 36 21.71 -2.35 -6.58
CA LEU A 36 21.15 -3.19 -7.65
C LEU A 36 20.90 -4.61 -7.12
N PRO A 37 20.02 -4.77 -6.12
CA PRO A 37 19.85 -6.04 -5.44
C PRO A 37 19.27 -7.07 -6.38
N GLN A 38 19.68 -8.32 -6.21
CA GLN A 38 18.90 -9.42 -6.76
C GLN A 38 17.58 -9.51 -5.99
N TRP A 39 16.49 -9.73 -6.69
CA TRP A 39 15.17 -9.91 -6.10
C TRP A 39 14.84 -11.39 -6.04
N GLN A 40 14.13 -11.83 -4.99
CA GLN A 40 13.77 -13.24 -4.83
C GLN A 40 12.33 -13.39 -4.37
N CYS A 41 11.61 -14.33 -4.98
CA CYS A 41 10.28 -14.71 -4.51
C CYS A 41 10.37 -15.51 -3.21
N VAL A 42 9.65 -15.08 -2.18
CA VAL A 42 9.60 -15.76 -0.88
C VAL A 42 8.86 -17.11 -0.90
N GLN A 43 8.11 -17.40 -1.97
CA GLN A 43 7.33 -18.63 -2.11
C GLN A 43 8.01 -19.65 -3.02
N CYS A 44 8.39 -19.27 -4.24
CA CYS A 44 8.99 -20.20 -5.22
C CYS A 44 10.51 -20.10 -5.30
N GLY A 45 11.15 -19.19 -4.56
CA GLY A 45 12.60 -19.03 -4.53
C GLY A 45 13.22 -18.45 -5.81
N ARG A 46 12.43 -18.22 -6.87
CA ARG A 46 12.93 -17.69 -8.15
C ARG A 46 13.54 -16.30 -7.96
N CYS A 47 14.78 -16.15 -8.43
CA CYS A 47 15.45 -14.85 -8.48
C CYS A 47 15.04 -14.07 -9.74
N THR A 48 15.03 -12.74 -9.65
CA THR A 48 14.84 -11.83 -10.78
C THR A 48 15.78 -10.63 -10.67
N ASP A 49 16.21 -10.13 -11.81
CA ASP A 49 17.16 -9.02 -11.91
C ASP A 49 16.53 -7.71 -11.45
N HIS A 50 17.34 -6.84 -10.83
CA HIS A 50 16.93 -5.50 -10.41
C HIS A 50 16.24 -4.74 -11.53
N SER A 51 16.83 -4.69 -12.74
CA SER A 51 16.30 -3.91 -13.86
C SER A 51 14.87 -4.29 -14.29
N LYS A 52 14.50 -5.57 -14.16
CA LYS A 52 13.14 -6.05 -14.43
C LYS A 52 12.17 -5.61 -13.34
N MET A 53 12.60 -5.70 -12.08
CA MET A 53 11.77 -5.33 -10.93
C MET A 53 11.58 -3.81 -10.83
N SER A 54 12.62 -3.02 -11.12
CA SER A 54 12.53 -1.55 -11.15
C SER A 54 11.54 -1.08 -12.21
N LYS A 55 11.58 -1.65 -13.42
CA LYS A 55 10.58 -1.36 -14.47
C LYS A 55 9.16 -1.75 -14.05
N TYR A 56 9.03 -2.87 -13.35
CA TYR A 56 7.72 -3.32 -12.87
C TYR A 56 7.16 -2.39 -11.78
N GLN A 57 8.00 -1.95 -10.85
CA GLN A 57 7.65 -0.96 -9.84
C GLN A 57 7.26 0.39 -10.47
N GLU A 58 8.04 0.87 -11.45
CA GLU A 58 7.75 2.08 -12.21
C GLU A 58 6.40 1.97 -12.94
N PHE A 59 6.14 0.84 -13.60
CA PHE A 59 4.86 0.59 -14.24
C PHE A 59 3.69 0.64 -13.26
N ALA A 60 3.80 -0.03 -12.11
CA ALA A 60 2.75 -0.04 -11.09
C ALA A 60 2.51 1.38 -10.53
N LEU A 61 3.58 2.11 -10.21
CA LEU A 61 3.52 3.48 -9.73
C LEU A 61 2.83 4.40 -10.74
N ASN A 62 3.25 4.37 -12.00
CA ASN A 62 2.68 5.20 -13.06
C ASN A 62 1.21 4.88 -13.31
N ALA A 63 0.83 3.60 -13.36
CA ALA A 63 -0.56 3.18 -13.55
C ALA A 63 -1.46 3.66 -12.42
N ILE A 64 -1.01 3.52 -11.17
CA ILE A 64 -1.78 3.95 -9.99
C ILE A 64 -1.87 5.47 -9.93
N ASN A 65 -0.76 6.20 -10.10
CA ASN A 65 -0.75 7.66 -10.08
C ASN A 65 -1.63 8.26 -11.18
N LEU A 66 -1.58 7.70 -12.40
CA LEU A 66 -2.43 8.14 -13.49
C LEU A 66 -3.91 7.99 -13.14
N LYS A 67 -4.30 6.87 -12.50
CA LYS A 67 -5.68 6.67 -12.05
C LYS A 67 -6.05 7.64 -10.93
N MET A 68 -5.19 7.85 -9.94
CA MET A 68 -5.45 8.78 -8.82
C MET A 68 -5.57 10.24 -9.27
N ALA A 69 -4.90 10.62 -10.36
CA ALA A 69 -4.93 11.98 -10.90
C ALA A 69 -6.18 12.26 -11.75
N ASN A 70 -6.71 11.27 -12.48
CA ASN A 70 -7.70 11.48 -13.54
C ASN A 70 -9.04 10.77 -13.29
N SER A 71 -9.43 10.54 -12.04
CA SER A 71 -10.67 9.83 -11.73
C SER A 71 -11.43 10.49 -10.60
N THR A 72 -12.69 10.10 -10.46
CA THR A 72 -13.53 10.40 -9.30
C THR A 72 -13.21 9.46 -8.14
N ILE A 73 -13.64 9.80 -6.92
CA ILE A 73 -13.42 8.95 -5.75
C ILE A 73 -14.01 7.54 -5.89
N PRO A 74 -15.25 7.36 -6.38
CA PRO A 74 -15.79 6.02 -6.63
C PRO A 74 -14.92 5.18 -7.57
N GLU A 75 -14.48 5.77 -8.68
CA GLU A 75 -13.59 5.10 -9.64
C GLU A 75 -12.21 4.78 -9.08
N MET A 76 -11.67 5.65 -8.21
CA MET A 76 -10.41 5.39 -7.51
C MET A 76 -10.55 4.20 -6.56
N ILE A 77 -11.62 4.15 -5.78
CA ILE A 77 -11.89 3.07 -4.83
C ILE A 77 -12.05 1.73 -5.56
N THR A 78 -12.89 1.68 -6.60
CA THR A 78 -13.07 0.47 -7.41
C THR A 78 -11.74 -0.01 -7.99
N PHE A 79 -10.96 0.90 -8.58
CA PHE A 79 -9.66 0.55 -9.11
C PHE A 79 -8.70 0.03 -8.04
N LEU A 80 -8.64 0.69 -6.88
CA LEU A 80 -7.72 0.34 -5.81
C LEU A 80 -8.07 -1.01 -5.17
N ASN A 81 -9.36 -1.38 -5.15
CA ASN A 81 -9.82 -2.65 -4.61
C ASN A 81 -9.73 -3.81 -5.61
N ASP A 82 -9.99 -3.58 -6.89
CA ASP A 82 -10.18 -4.66 -7.86
C ASP A 82 -9.02 -4.84 -8.85
N VAL A 83 -8.28 -3.77 -9.12
CA VAL A 83 -7.24 -3.72 -10.16
C VAL A 83 -5.86 -3.60 -9.54
N ALA A 84 -5.65 -2.63 -8.65
CA ALA A 84 -4.35 -2.36 -8.04
C ALA A 84 -3.71 -3.57 -7.32
N PRO A 85 -4.47 -4.47 -6.65
CA PRO A 85 -3.91 -5.68 -6.04
C PRO A 85 -3.36 -6.70 -7.03
N LYS A 86 -3.65 -6.55 -8.33
CA LYS A 86 -3.05 -7.33 -9.43
C LYS A 86 -1.73 -6.72 -9.92
N LEU A 87 -1.41 -5.50 -9.48
CA LEU A 87 -0.19 -4.77 -9.81
C LEU A 87 0.86 -4.87 -8.71
N CYS A 88 0.47 -4.80 -7.44
CA CYS A 88 1.37 -4.96 -6.31
C CYS A 88 0.61 -5.47 -5.07
N PRO A 89 1.32 -6.04 -4.07
CA PRO A 89 0.72 -6.47 -2.80
C PRO A 89 -0.09 -5.35 -2.14
N LYS A 90 -1.16 -5.72 -1.41
CA LYS A 90 -2.03 -4.74 -0.72
C LYS A 90 -1.31 -3.89 0.33
N SER A 91 -0.18 -4.34 0.85
CA SER A 91 0.68 -3.62 1.80
C SER A 91 1.80 -2.83 1.13
N ASN A 92 1.93 -2.89 -0.20
CA ASN A 92 2.96 -2.15 -0.92
C ASN A 92 2.78 -0.64 -0.70
N TYR A 93 3.90 0.11 -0.61
CA TYR A 93 3.88 1.54 -0.31
C TYR A 93 3.04 2.35 -1.32
N ILE A 94 3.02 1.94 -2.60
CA ILE A 94 2.24 2.60 -3.65
C ILE A 94 0.73 2.50 -3.35
N ILE A 95 0.28 1.36 -2.83
CA ILE A 95 -1.11 1.15 -2.40
C ILE A 95 -1.42 1.98 -1.16
N MET A 96 -0.49 2.04 -0.19
CA MET A 96 -0.67 2.86 1.02
C MET A 96 -0.80 4.34 0.68
N GLU A 97 0.04 4.85 -0.22
CA GLU A 97 -0.04 6.24 -0.70
C GLU A 97 -1.35 6.52 -1.42
N ALA A 98 -1.82 5.61 -2.27
CA ALA A 98 -3.10 5.76 -2.96
C ALA A 98 -4.29 5.78 -1.97
N LYS A 99 -4.26 4.92 -0.94
CA LYS A 99 -5.26 4.94 0.14
C LYS A 99 -5.27 6.26 0.88
N LEU A 100 -4.10 6.77 1.28
CA LEU A 100 -3.97 8.08 1.93
C LEU A 100 -4.53 9.21 1.06
N ASN A 101 -4.25 9.19 -0.25
CA ASN A 101 -4.78 10.17 -1.19
C ASN A 101 -6.32 10.19 -1.18
N ILE A 102 -6.96 9.01 -1.24
CA ILE A 102 -8.42 8.90 -1.18
C ILE A 102 -8.95 9.40 0.15
N ILE A 103 -8.36 9.01 1.28
CA ILE A 103 -8.77 9.46 2.63
C ILE A 103 -8.80 10.99 2.68
N TRP A 104 -7.70 11.64 2.26
CA TRP A 104 -7.58 13.10 2.34
C TRP A 104 -8.44 13.84 1.30
N LYS A 105 -8.70 13.25 0.13
CA LYS A 105 -9.67 13.79 -0.82
C LYS A 105 -11.08 13.75 -0.25
N MET A 106 -11.47 12.63 0.36
CA MET A 106 -12.78 12.48 0.99
C MET A 106 -12.95 13.37 2.23
N GLN A 107 -11.88 13.63 2.99
CA GLN A 107 -11.91 14.54 4.13
C GLN A 107 -12.32 15.96 3.75
N LYS A 108 -12.00 16.44 2.54
CA LYS A 108 -12.37 17.79 2.11
C LYS A 108 -13.87 17.96 1.87
N ASN A 109 -14.54 16.89 1.43
CA ASN A 109 -15.94 16.89 1.01
C ASN A 109 -16.73 15.76 1.71
N ARG A 110 -16.66 15.67 3.05
CA ARG A 110 -17.18 14.50 3.79
C ARG A 110 -18.68 14.26 3.56
N GLU A 111 -19.47 15.32 3.45
CA GLU A 111 -20.93 15.25 3.35
C GLU A 111 -21.42 14.78 1.97
N GLU A 112 -20.56 14.80 0.94
CA GLU A 112 -20.89 14.38 -0.42
C GLU A 112 -20.90 12.85 -0.59
N TYR A 113 -20.34 12.11 0.36
CA TYR A 113 -20.15 10.66 0.26
C TYR A 113 -21.07 9.90 1.20
N ASP A 114 -21.75 8.89 0.64
CA ASP A 114 -22.61 8.00 1.41
C ASP A 114 -21.85 7.17 2.46
N GLN A 115 -22.62 6.47 3.28
CA GLN A 115 -22.05 5.62 4.32
C GLN A 115 -21.18 4.47 3.80
N GLU A 116 -21.39 3.98 2.57
CA GLU A 116 -20.57 2.92 1.99
C GLU A 116 -19.15 3.43 1.73
N PHE A 117 -19.04 4.62 1.11
CA PHE A 117 -17.76 5.27 0.89
C PHE A 117 -17.07 5.62 2.22
N GLN A 118 -17.81 6.12 3.22
CA GLN A 118 -17.24 6.39 4.54
C GLN A 118 -16.71 5.12 5.23
N ARG A 119 -17.44 3.99 5.13
CA ARG A 119 -16.97 2.68 5.60
C ARG A 119 -15.72 2.21 4.86
N GLN A 120 -15.63 2.46 3.56
CA GLN A 120 -14.45 2.11 2.78
C GLN A 120 -13.22 2.94 3.19
N LYS A 121 -13.42 4.23 3.49
CA LYS A 121 -12.38 5.10 4.02
C LYS A 121 -11.85 4.62 5.37
N LEU A 122 -12.73 4.18 6.29
CA LEU A 122 -12.32 3.58 7.56
C LEU A 122 -11.42 2.36 7.36
N LYS A 123 -11.79 1.44 6.47
CA LYS A 123 -10.95 0.28 6.14
C LYS A 123 -9.56 0.68 5.65
N TYR A 124 -9.46 1.76 4.87
CA TYR A 124 -8.17 2.27 4.43
C TYR A 124 -7.34 2.84 5.59
N CYS A 125 -7.96 3.56 6.53
CA CYS A 125 -7.27 4.01 7.74
C CYS A 125 -6.73 2.81 8.56
N GLU A 126 -7.56 1.79 8.78
CA GLU A 126 -7.19 0.56 9.49
C GLU A 126 -6.04 -0.18 8.81
N ASP A 127 -6.09 -0.34 7.49
CA ASP A 127 -5.03 -0.98 6.71
C ASP A 127 -3.68 -0.27 6.90
N ILE A 128 -3.67 1.07 6.90
CA ILE A 128 -2.44 1.87 7.09
C ILE A 128 -1.96 1.77 8.54
N MET A 129 -2.87 1.83 9.52
CA MET A 129 -2.53 1.64 10.92
C MET A 129 -1.85 0.30 11.18
N LEU A 130 -2.38 -0.79 10.58
CA LEU A 130 -1.80 -2.12 10.67
C LEU A 130 -0.39 -2.20 10.06
N VAL A 131 -0.11 -1.44 9.00
CA VAL A 131 1.26 -1.32 8.45
C VAL A 131 2.18 -0.56 9.40
N LEU A 132 1.72 0.55 9.97
CA LEU A 132 2.48 1.33 10.96
C LEU A 132 2.83 0.49 12.20
N GLU A 133 1.90 -0.33 12.68
CA GLU A 133 2.13 -1.27 13.79
C GLU A 133 3.20 -2.31 13.44
N LYS A 134 3.13 -2.91 12.25
CA LYS A 134 4.15 -3.87 11.78
C LYS A 134 5.52 -3.24 11.61
N LEU A 135 5.57 -1.96 11.21
CA LEU A 135 6.81 -1.18 11.18
C LEU A 135 7.35 -0.86 12.58
N LYS A 136 6.59 -1.12 13.65
CA LYS A 136 6.84 -0.63 15.00
C LYS A 136 7.04 0.89 15.01
N ALA A 137 6.28 1.59 14.16
CA ALA A 137 6.22 3.04 14.22
C ALA A 137 5.60 3.40 15.58
N GLY A 138 6.35 4.16 16.39
CA GLY A 138 5.84 4.72 17.63
C GLY A 138 4.76 5.78 17.35
N GLU A 139 4.55 6.67 18.30
CA GLU A 139 3.69 7.83 18.06
C GLU A 139 4.29 8.70 16.94
N CYS A 140 3.51 8.91 15.88
CA CYS A 140 3.91 9.70 14.74
C CYS A 140 2.72 10.51 14.24
N THR A 141 3.00 11.63 13.56
CA THR A 141 1.97 12.55 13.04
C THR A 141 0.91 11.83 12.21
N LEU A 142 1.33 10.88 11.36
CA LEU A 142 0.39 10.13 10.53
C LEU A 142 -0.59 9.31 11.38
N LYS A 143 -0.10 8.65 12.43
CA LYS A 143 -0.93 7.87 13.36
C LYS A 143 -1.97 8.75 14.05
N THR A 144 -1.55 9.92 14.53
CA THR A 144 -2.45 10.91 15.15
C THR A 144 -3.54 11.36 14.18
N LEU A 145 -3.17 11.73 12.96
CA LEU A 145 -4.12 12.17 11.92
C LEU A 145 -5.12 11.06 11.55
N LEU A 146 -4.67 9.82 11.44
CA LEU A 146 -5.55 8.67 11.14
C LEU A 146 -6.52 8.39 12.29
N VAL A 147 -6.09 8.50 13.56
CA VAL A 147 -6.97 8.32 14.73
C VAL A 147 -8.06 9.40 14.76
N GLU A 148 -7.71 10.65 14.47
CA GLU A 148 -8.69 11.74 14.34
C GLU A 148 -9.67 11.48 13.20
N GLU A 149 -9.16 11.07 12.03
CA GLU A 149 -9.98 10.75 10.87
C GLU A 149 -10.98 9.62 11.13
N ILE A 150 -10.55 8.56 11.83
CA ILE A 150 -11.41 7.44 12.25
C ILE A 150 -12.53 7.97 13.14
N ARG A 151 -12.19 8.72 14.20
CA ARG A 151 -13.17 9.28 15.16
C ARG A 151 -14.22 10.15 14.47
N GLU A 152 -13.80 11.03 13.56
CA GLU A 152 -14.74 11.89 12.83
C GLU A 152 -15.63 11.09 11.88
N THR A 153 -15.09 10.06 11.22
CA THR A 153 -15.86 9.23 10.31
C THR A 153 -16.88 8.36 11.04
N GLU A 154 -16.53 7.83 12.22
CA GLU A 154 -17.46 7.08 13.07
C GLU A 154 -18.64 7.93 13.55
N LYS A 155 -18.47 9.24 13.75
CA LYS A 155 -19.58 10.14 14.10
C LYS A 155 -20.60 10.26 12.97
N LEU A 156 -20.16 10.22 11.71
CA LEU A 156 -21.03 10.31 10.53
C LEU A 156 -21.80 9.02 10.24
N LEU A 157 -21.35 7.90 10.80
CA LEU A 157 -21.97 6.58 10.61
C LEU A 157 -22.98 6.22 11.72
N LYS A 158 -23.11 7.08 12.75
CA LYS A 158 -24.09 6.95 13.83
C LYS A 158 -25.36 7.71 13.48
#